data_AF-A0ABD1WWN8-F1
#
_entry.id   AF-A0ABD1WWN8-F1
#
_cell.length_a   1.000
_cell.length_b   1.000
_cell.length_c   1.000
_cell.angle_alpha   90.00
_cell.angle_beta   90.00
_cell.angle_gamma   90.00
#
_symmetry.space_group_name_H-M   'P 1'
#
loop_
_entity.id
_entity.type
_entity.pdbx_description
1 polymer ?
#
loop_
_entity_poly.entity_id
_entity_poly.type
_entity_poly.pdbx_seq_one_letter_code
_entity_poly.pdbx_strand_id
1 'polypeptide(L)'
;MIYLDADIQVYDNIDHLFNTPKGYIYAAMDCFCDKTWSHTPQYNVGYCQQCPEKAMWPTEMGSPPPLHFNAGMFVFEPCHTTYTSLLETLRVTPPTSFAEQDFLNMFFKNKYKPIQQIYNLVLCLLWYHPEKVELEEVKVVHYCAAGSKPWSYTGLEANMDRKDVKMLVEKWWDVFNNETLDFKAEDSVPLATQWLMPSVQEHEKLNFRTEDSATRVFSMPSSVVSLVSEHAITEAQLLRERKRVEIDTTPD
;
A
#
# COMPACT_ATOMS: atom_id res chain seq x y z
N MET A 1 -11.79 1.82 5.23
CA MET A 1 -11.16 1.73 3.90
C MET A 1 -9.93 0.85 4.00
N ILE A 2 -9.57 0.19 2.90
CA ILE A 2 -8.30 -0.52 2.76
C ILE A 2 -7.49 0.27 1.74
N TYR A 3 -6.29 0.71 2.13
CA TYR A 3 -5.31 1.30 1.22
C TYR A 3 -4.41 0.19 0.66
N LEU A 4 -4.06 0.30 -0.62
CA LEU A 4 -3.15 -0.59 -1.33
C LEU A 4 -2.25 0.28 -2.22
N ASP A 5 -0.93 0.09 -2.12
CA ASP A 5 0.01 0.68 -3.07
C ASP A 5 -0.19 0.08 -4.48
N ALA A 6 0.24 0.83 -5.50
CA ALA A 6 0.05 0.45 -6.90
C ALA A 6 0.87 -0.78 -7.33
N ASP A 7 1.89 -1.16 -6.57
CA ASP A 7 2.68 -2.38 -6.71
C ASP A 7 2.19 -3.51 -5.79
N ILE A 8 0.87 -3.56 -5.53
CA ILE A 8 0.21 -4.66 -4.81
C ILE A 8 -0.71 -5.45 -5.74
N GLN A 9 -0.72 -6.77 -5.57
CA GLN A 9 -1.71 -7.67 -6.17
C GLN A 9 -2.47 -8.47 -5.11
N VAL A 10 -3.79 -8.53 -5.27
CA VAL A 10 -4.70 -9.30 -4.41
C VAL A 10 -5.04 -10.62 -5.12
N TYR A 11 -4.80 -11.73 -4.43
CA TYR A 11 -4.97 -13.10 -4.91
C TYR A 11 -6.25 -13.78 -4.42
N ASP A 12 -6.82 -13.31 -3.31
CA ASP A 12 -8.02 -13.89 -2.70
C ASP A 12 -8.80 -12.84 -1.90
N ASN A 13 -10.04 -13.14 -1.54
CA ASN A 13 -10.92 -12.21 -0.84
C ASN A 13 -10.33 -11.76 0.52
N ILE A 14 -10.39 -10.45 0.74
CA ILE A 14 -9.95 -9.77 1.97
C ILE A 14 -11.05 -8.88 2.58
N ASP A 15 -12.31 -9.06 2.18
CA ASP A 15 -13.41 -8.17 2.59
C ASP A 15 -13.71 -8.26 4.10
N HIS A 16 -13.39 -9.39 4.72
CA HIS A 16 -13.53 -9.55 6.17
C HIS A 16 -12.68 -8.54 6.96
N LEU A 17 -11.64 -7.94 6.35
CA LEU A 17 -10.86 -6.88 6.97
C LEU A 17 -11.68 -5.60 7.21
N PHE A 18 -12.77 -5.37 6.48
CA PHE A 18 -13.70 -4.26 6.74
C PHE A 18 -14.45 -4.40 8.07
N ASN A 19 -14.50 -5.61 8.65
CA ASN A 19 -15.14 -5.87 9.94
C ASN A 19 -14.20 -5.62 11.14
N THR A 20 -12.96 -5.16 10.90
CA THR A 20 -12.03 -4.83 11.97
C THR A 20 -12.55 -3.68 12.85
N PRO A 21 -12.30 -3.71 14.17
CA PRO A 21 -12.74 -2.64 15.07
C PRO A 21 -12.26 -1.25 14.65
N LYS A 22 -13.15 -0.26 14.77
CA LYS A 22 -12.88 1.14 14.46
C LYS A 22 -11.84 1.78 15.38
N GLY A 23 -11.27 2.91 14.94
CA GLY A 23 -10.33 3.72 15.72
C GLY A 23 -8.86 3.26 15.71
N TYR A 24 -8.54 2.22 14.94
CA TYR A 24 -7.19 1.67 14.79
C TYR A 24 -6.70 1.74 13.34
N ILE A 25 -5.39 1.58 13.15
CA ILE A 25 -4.79 1.25 11.85
C ILE A 25 -4.31 -0.20 11.91
N TYR A 26 -4.69 -0.99 10.90
CA TYR A 26 -4.31 -2.40 10.80
C TYR A 26 -3.37 -2.58 9.61
N ALA A 27 -2.17 -3.08 9.84
CA ALA A 27 -1.15 -3.25 8.81
C ALA A 27 -0.24 -4.44 9.15
N ALA A 28 0.40 -5.05 8.16
CA ALA A 28 1.38 -6.10 8.43
C ALA A 28 2.70 -5.48 8.89
N MET A 29 3.41 -6.16 9.79
CA MET A 29 4.73 -5.72 10.23
C MET A 29 5.73 -5.75 9.08
N ASP A 30 6.63 -4.78 9.01
CA ASP A 30 7.77 -4.82 8.08
C ASP A 30 8.87 -5.79 8.58
N CYS A 31 9.95 -5.95 7.84
CA CYS A 31 11.07 -6.84 8.19
C CYS A 31 12.39 -6.08 8.31
N PHE A 32 12.97 -6.07 9.51
CA PHE A 32 14.26 -5.41 9.76
C PHE A 32 15.48 -6.20 9.24
N CYS A 33 15.28 -7.38 8.65
CA CYS A 33 16.37 -8.15 8.03
C CYS A 33 16.74 -7.65 6.64
N ASP A 34 15.87 -6.87 5.98
CA ASP A 34 16.14 -6.36 4.65
C ASP A 34 17.25 -5.30 4.66
N LYS A 35 18.10 -5.30 3.62
CA LYS A 35 19.25 -4.39 3.52
C LYS A 35 18.85 -2.91 3.52
N THR A 36 17.63 -2.57 3.12
CA THR A 36 17.10 -1.20 3.24
C THR A 36 17.14 -0.68 4.68
N TRP A 37 17.08 -1.58 5.67
CA TRP A 37 17.18 -1.27 7.09
C TRP A 37 18.62 -1.12 7.61
N SER A 38 19.65 -1.24 6.77
CA SER A 38 21.06 -1.30 7.21
C SER A 38 21.58 -0.08 7.96
N HIS A 39 20.85 1.03 7.89
CA HIS A 39 21.16 2.26 8.62
C HIS A 39 20.56 2.30 10.04
N THR A 40 19.77 1.29 10.42
CA THR A 40 19.01 1.27 11.67
C THR A 40 19.69 0.43 12.76
N PRO A 41 19.52 0.78 14.05
CA PRO A 41 20.01 -0.04 15.16
C PRO A 41 19.52 -1.49 15.12
N GLN A 42 18.25 -1.71 14.73
CA GLN A 42 17.60 -3.01 14.64
C GLN A 42 18.37 -3.95 13.73
N TYR A 43 18.66 -3.51 12.50
CA TYR A 43 19.45 -4.27 11.54
C TYR A 43 20.85 -4.56 12.07
N ASN A 44 21.52 -3.55 12.65
CA ASN A 44 22.91 -3.65 13.09
C ASN A 44 23.12 -4.65 14.23
N VAL A 45 22.13 -4.84 15.10
CA VAL A 45 22.17 -5.86 16.17
C VAL A 45 21.56 -7.19 15.75
N GLY A 46 21.08 -7.30 14.51
CA GLY A 46 20.41 -8.49 13.99
C GLY A 46 19.00 -8.71 14.53
N TYR A 47 18.42 -7.74 15.23
CA TYR A 47 17.07 -7.83 15.79
C TYR A 47 16.02 -7.74 14.67
N CYS A 48 15.11 -8.72 14.64
CA CYS A 48 13.98 -8.71 13.71
C CYS A 48 12.66 -8.91 14.45
N GLN A 49 11.71 -7.99 14.25
CA GLN A 49 10.38 -8.06 14.84
C GLN A 49 9.53 -9.23 14.34
N GLN A 50 9.89 -9.83 13.19
CA GLN A 50 9.23 -11.06 12.72
C GLN A 50 9.64 -12.26 13.57
N CYS A 51 10.87 -12.29 14.08
CA CYS A 51 11.44 -13.40 14.86
C CYS A 51 12.29 -12.88 16.05
N PRO A 52 11.66 -12.20 17.02
CA PRO A 52 12.36 -11.60 18.16
C PRO A 52 13.11 -12.64 19.02
N GLU A 53 12.77 -13.92 18.89
CA GLU A 53 13.41 -15.06 19.53
C GLU A 53 14.80 -15.41 18.94
N LYS A 54 15.06 -15.08 17.67
CA LYS A 54 16.33 -15.45 16.99
C LYS A 54 17.49 -14.55 17.40
N ALA A 55 17.21 -13.27 17.66
CA ALA A 55 18.17 -12.29 18.15
C ALA A 55 17.42 -11.32 19.07
N MET A 56 17.66 -11.43 20.37
CA MET A 56 16.99 -10.60 21.36
C MET A 56 17.52 -9.17 21.31
N TRP A 57 16.64 -8.19 21.57
CA TRP A 57 17.05 -6.79 21.71
C TRP A 57 18.04 -6.64 22.88
N PRO A 58 19.22 -6.02 22.68
CA PRO A 58 20.21 -5.89 23.73
C PRO A 58 19.69 -5.06 24.92
N THR A 59 19.88 -5.55 26.14
CA THR A 59 19.32 -4.92 27.35
C THR A 59 19.93 -3.54 27.61
N GLU A 60 21.20 -3.36 27.25
CA GLU A 60 21.93 -2.10 27.29
C GLU A 60 21.35 -1.02 26.36
N MET A 61 20.54 -1.42 25.37
CA MET A 61 19.82 -0.50 24.48
C MET A 61 18.39 -0.18 24.97
N GLY A 62 18.04 -0.62 26.18
CA GLY A 62 16.75 -0.36 26.80
C GLY A 62 15.64 -1.29 26.30
N SER A 63 14.42 -0.75 26.19
CA SER A 63 13.28 -1.51 25.65
C SER A 63 13.39 -1.66 24.13
N PRO A 64 12.90 -2.77 23.56
CA PRO A 64 12.81 -2.91 22.12
C PRO A 64 11.98 -1.78 21.50
N PRO A 65 12.26 -1.41 20.23
CA PRO A 65 11.49 -0.40 19.54
C PRO A 65 10.01 -0.83 19.41
N PRO A 66 9.08 0.13 19.26
CA PRO A 66 7.70 -0.19 18.89
C PRO A 66 7.65 -1.01 17.60
N LEU A 67 6.62 -1.84 17.46
CA LEU A 67 6.37 -2.55 16.21
C LEU A 67 6.21 -1.55 15.06
N HIS A 68 6.81 -1.88 13.93
CA HIS A 68 6.83 -1.03 12.74
C HIS A 68 6.14 -1.75 11.57
N PHE A 69 5.16 -1.12 10.95
CA PHE A 69 4.41 -1.72 9.84
C PHE A 69 4.90 -1.27 8.48
N ASN A 70 4.71 -2.15 7.48
CA ASN A 70 4.86 -1.79 6.08
C ASN A 70 3.62 -0.97 5.64
N ALA A 71 3.84 0.19 5.02
CA ALA A 71 2.75 1.11 4.68
C ALA A 71 2.07 0.85 3.34
N GLY A 72 2.48 -0.19 2.59
CA GLY A 72 1.86 -0.47 1.29
C GLY A 72 0.43 -0.98 1.39
N MET A 73 0.06 -1.63 2.50
CA MET A 73 -1.31 -2.04 2.75
C MET A 73 -1.70 -1.79 4.19
N PHE A 74 -2.83 -1.08 4.38
CA PHE A 74 -3.42 -0.91 5.70
C PHE A 74 -4.92 -0.67 5.68
N VAL A 75 -5.59 -1.08 6.74
CA VAL A 75 -7.01 -0.78 7.02
C VAL A 75 -7.09 0.41 7.95
N PHE A 76 -7.93 1.38 7.61
CA PHE A 76 -8.14 2.59 8.42
C PHE A 76 -9.57 3.14 8.28
N GLU A 77 -9.95 4.01 9.21
CA GLU A 77 -11.21 4.75 9.16
C GLU A 77 -10.96 6.18 8.62
N PRO A 78 -11.57 6.57 7.48
CA PRO A 78 -11.52 7.94 7.00
C PRO A 78 -12.11 8.88 8.04
N CYS A 79 -11.34 9.90 8.42
CA CYS A 79 -11.74 10.85 9.45
C CYS A 79 -11.13 12.21 9.14
N HIS A 80 -11.97 13.24 9.00
CA HIS A 80 -11.53 14.60 8.70
C HIS A 80 -10.54 15.12 9.74
N THR A 81 -10.80 14.88 11.03
CA THR A 81 -9.88 15.28 12.10
C THR A 81 -8.52 14.58 11.98
N THR A 82 -8.50 13.29 11.65
CA THR A 82 -7.23 12.55 11.42
C THR A 82 -6.49 13.09 10.21
N TYR A 83 -7.19 13.40 9.11
CA TYR A 83 -6.61 14.03 7.93
C TYR A 83 -5.96 15.39 8.25
N THR A 84 -6.68 16.29 8.93
CA THR A 84 -6.14 17.60 9.32
C THR A 84 -4.92 17.45 10.22
N SER A 85 -4.99 16.58 11.24
CA SER A 85 -3.86 16.32 12.14
C SER A 85 -2.66 15.70 11.42
N LEU A 86 -2.87 14.82 10.44
CA LEU A 86 -1.79 14.28 9.60
C LEU A 86 -1.08 15.42 8.85
N LEU A 87 -1.82 16.32 8.20
CA LEU A 87 -1.23 17.44 7.47
C LEU A 87 -0.48 18.43 8.38
N GLU A 88 -1.04 18.75 9.54
CA GLU A 88 -0.40 19.62 10.52
C GLU A 88 0.88 19.00 11.07
N THR A 89 0.85 17.70 11.37
CA THR A 89 2.03 16.98 11.87
C THR A 89 3.09 16.88 10.78
N LEU A 90 2.71 16.57 9.54
CA LEU A 90 3.63 16.45 8.40
C LEU A 90 4.45 17.73 8.18
N ARG A 91 3.86 18.91 8.37
CA ARG A 91 4.56 20.21 8.21
C ARG A 91 5.74 20.40 9.16
N VAL A 92 5.71 19.74 10.32
CA VAL A 92 6.74 19.89 11.36
C VAL A 92 7.58 18.63 11.56
N THR A 93 7.21 17.51 10.91
CA THR A 93 7.99 16.27 10.96
C THR A 93 9.15 16.33 9.98
N PRO A 94 10.41 16.15 10.44
CA PRO A 94 11.54 15.99 9.54
C PRO A 94 11.37 14.77 8.61
N PRO A 95 11.70 14.87 7.31
CA PRO A 95 11.68 13.73 6.41
C PRO A 95 12.61 12.61 6.89
N THR A 96 12.21 11.37 6.66
CA THR A 96 12.98 10.17 6.98
C THR A 96 13.20 9.32 5.72
N SER A 97 13.99 8.26 5.85
CA SER A 97 14.39 7.40 4.72
C SER A 97 13.25 6.57 4.13
N PHE A 98 12.24 6.18 4.92
CA PHE A 98 11.07 5.46 4.43
C PHE A 98 9.83 6.37 4.29
N ALA A 99 10.03 7.66 3.99
CA ALA A 99 9.00 8.61 3.60
C ALA A 99 7.68 8.51 4.41
N GLU A 100 6.57 8.13 3.77
CA GLU A 100 5.26 8.00 4.39
C GLU A 100 5.18 6.86 5.40
N GLN A 101 5.91 5.76 5.20
CA GLN A 101 5.89 4.62 6.11
C GLN A 101 6.35 4.98 7.52
N ASP A 102 7.49 5.64 7.65
CA ASP A 102 7.99 6.12 8.94
C ASP A 102 7.07 7.16 9.57
N PHE A 103 6.55 8.08 8.75
CA PHE A 103 5.63 9.11 9.20
C PHE A 103 4.34 8.51 9.78
N LEU A 104 3.75 7.53 9.09
CA LEU A 104 2.54 6.84 9.52
C LEU A 104 2.80 6.00 10.78
N ASN A 105 3.94 5.32 10.88
CA ASN A 105 4.34 4.59 12.08
C ASN A 105 4.50 5.52 13.29
N MET A 106 5.14 6.68 13.10
CA MET A 106 5.26 7.71 14.14
C MET A 106 3.88 8.25 14.57
N PHE A 107 3.02 8.61 13.61
CA PHE A 107 1.73 9.23 13.87
C PHE A 107 0.74 8.27 14.52
N PHE A 108 0.68 7.02 14.05
CA PHE A 108 -0.27 6.02 14.50
C PHE A 108 0.28 5.04 15.56
N LYS A 109 1.46 5.30 16.14
CA LYS A 109 2.11 4.41 17.13
C LYS A 109 1.19 3.86 18.24
N ASN A 110 0.22 4.66 18.69
CA ASN A 110 -0.72 4.28 19.76
C ASN A 110 -2.04 3.65 19.26
N LYS A 111 -2.24 3.62 17.94
CA LYS A 111 -3.43 3.10 17.25
C LYS A 111 -3.13 1.91 16.35
N TYR A 112 -1.87 1.55 16.19
CA TYR A 112 -1.45 0.45 15.34
C TYR A 112 -1.82 -0.91 15.95
N LYS A 113 -2.36 -1.79 15.11
CA LYS A 113 -2.61 -3.21 15.41
C LYS A 113 -2.05 -4.07 14.27
N PRO A 114 -1.10 -4.98 14.53
CA PRO A 114 -0.57 -5.85 13.50
C PRO A 114 -1.64 -6.80 12.95
N ILE A 115 -1.61 -7.02 11.65
CA ILE A 115 -2.31 -8.13 10.98
C ILE A 115 -1.29 -9.12 10.39
N GLN A 116 -1.77 -10.27 9.96
CA GLN A 116 -0.93 -11.34 9.43
C GLN A 116 -0.25 -10.93 8.12
N GLN A 117 0.94 -11.49 7.87
CA GLN A 117 1.73 -11.22 6.65
C GLN A 117 1.01 -11.65 5.36
N ILE A 118 0.07 -12.59 5.43
CA ILE A 118 -0.75 -13.01 4.28
C ILE A 118 -1.57 -11.86 3.66
N TYR A 119 -1.78 -10.76 4.39
CA TYR A 119 -2.52 -9.58 3.92
C TYR A 119 -1.63 -8.46 3.37
N ASN A 120 -0.31 -8.62 3.42
CA ASN A 120 0.67 -7.73 2.81
C ASN A 120 2.05 -8.44 2.79
N LEU A 121 2.21 -9.45 1.93
CA LEU A 121 3.47 -10.16 1.82
C LEU A 121 4.50 -9.26 1.13
N VAL A 122 5.36 -8.63 1.94
CA VAL A 122 6.61 -8.02 1.47
C VAL A 122 7.54 -9.14 1.00
N LEU A 123 7.95 -9.11 -0.27
CA LEU A 123 8.68 -10.21 -0.91
C LEU A 123 9.97 -10.62 -0.18
N CYS A 124 10.61 -9.71 0.56
CA CYS A 124 11.83 -10.03 1.29
C CYS A 124 11.66 -11.15 2.35
N LEU A 125 10.43 -11.37 2.80
CA LEU A 125 10.10 -12.48 3.69
C LEU A 125 10.35 -13.86 3.03
N LEU A 126 10.28 -13.97 1.70
CA LEU A 126 10.54 -15.23 0.98
C LEU A 126 11.99 -15.73 1.12
N TRP A 127 12.95 -14.85 1.41
CA TRP A 127 14.36 -15.23 1.56
C TRP A 127 14.94 -14.96 2.94
N TYR A 128 14.38 -14.03 3.73
CA TYR A 128 14.81 -13.83 5.12
C TYR A 128 14.04 -14.69 6.12
N HIS A 129 12.77 -14.99 5.85
CA HIS A 129 11.89 -15.75 6.73
C HIS A 129 11.04 -16.77 5.96
N PRO A 130 11.64 -17.64 5.10
CA PRO A 130 10.89 -18.62 4.32
C PRO A 130 10.06 -19.55 5.20
N GLU A 131 10.50 -19.81 6.44
CA GLU A 131 9.77 -20.63 7.41
C GLU A 131 8.47 -19.98 7.94
N LYS A 132 8.24 -18.69 7.63
CA LYS A 132 7.04 -17.95 8.05
C LYS A 132 6.11 -17.65 6.88
N VAL A 133 6.41 -18.17 5.69
CA VAL A 133 5.63 -17.91 4.47
C VAL A 133 5.13 -19.23 3.89
N GLU A 134 3.83 -19.48 4.06
CA GLU A 134 3.09 -20.48 3.30
C GLU A 134 2.46 -19.76 2.11
N LEU A 135 3.09 -19.84 0.94
CA LEU A 135 2.77 -18.98 -0.21
C LEU A 135 1.35 -19.21 -0.75
N GLU A 136 0.84 -20.43 -0.60
CA GLU A 136 -0.51 -20.83 -0.98
C GLU A 136 -1.60 -20.13 -0.15
N GLU A 137 -1.28 -19.69 1.07
CA GLU A 137 -2.21 -19.00 1.98
C GLU A 137 -2.15 -17.47 1.84
N VAL A 138 -1.21 -16.96 1.03
CA VAL A 138 -1.00 -15.51 0.84
C VAL A 138 -2.12 -14.93 -0.02
N LYS A 139 -2.79 -13.90 0.51
CA LYS A 139 -3.91 -13.21 -0.14
C LYS A 139 -3.49 -11.92 -0.84
N VAL A 140 -2.41 -11.30 -0.41
CA VAL A 140 -1.94 -10.00 -0.93
C VAL A 140 -0.42 -10.01 -0.99
N VAL A 141 0.15 -9.68 -2.15
CA VAL A 141 1.60 -9.58 -2.38
C VAL A 141 1.97 -8.15 -2.71
N HIS A 142 3.09 -7.69 -2.13
CA HIS A 142 3.63 -6.36 -2.33
C HIS A 142 5.00 -6.42 -3.00
N TYR A 143 5.08 -5.95 -4.24
CA TYR A 143 6.26 -5.97 -5.09
C TYR A 143 7.21 -4.78 -4.82
N CYS A 144 7.52 -4.54 -3.54
CA CYS A 144 8.34 -3.41 -3.09
C CYS A 144 9.84 -3.72 -3.03
N ALA A 145 10.25 -4.98 -3.18
CA ALA A 145 11.67 -5.32 -3.22
C ALA A 145 12.32 -4.76 -4.50
N ALA A 146 13.59 -4.35 -4.42
CA ALA A 146 14.31 -3.84 -5.58
C ALA A 146 14.31 -4.85 -6.74
N GLY A 147 13.89 -4.42 -7.93
CA GLY A 147 13.75 -5.27 -9.12
C GLY A 147 12.45 -6.07 -9.21
N SER A 148 11.63 -6.12 -8.16
CA SER A 148 10.45 -6.98 -8.13
C SER A 148 9.20 -6.41 -8.79
N LYS A 149 9.19 -5.10 -9.10
CA LYS A 149 8.07 -4.44 -9.77
C LYS A 149 7.76 -5.13 -11.10
N PRO A 150 6.55 -5.70 -11.30
CA PRO A 150 6.27 -6.55 -12.45
C PRO A 150 6.49 -5.89 -13.81
N TRP A 151 6.13 -4.60 -13.94
CA TRP A 151 6.27 -3.83 -15.17
C TRP A 151 7.71 -3.47 -15.55
N SER A 152 8.66 -3.56 -14.60
CA SER A 152 10.08 -3.30 -14.82
C SER A 152 10.95 -4.51 -14.47
N TYR A 153 10.35 -5.70 -14.42
CA TYR A 153 11.03 -6.91 -13.99
C TYR A 153 12.06 -7.36 -15.04
N THR A 154 13.32 -7.51 -14.61
CA THR A 154 14.41 -8.01 -15.47
C THR A 154 14.90 -9.40 -15.08
N GLY A 155 14.65 -9.81 -13.83
CA GLY A 155 15.21 -11.04 -13.26
C GLY A 155 16.69 -10.95 -12.87
N LEU A 156 17.33 -9.77 -12.99
CA LEU A 156 18.77 -9.59 -12.76
C LEU A 156 19.10 -9.13 -11.33
N GLU A 157 18.18 -8.46 -10.66
CA GLU A 157 18.37 -8.01 -9.28
C GLU A 157 18.41 -9.18 -8.30
N ALA A 158 18.96 -8.94 -7.11
CA ALA A 158 19.12 -9.97 -6.09
C ALA A 158 17.79 -10.64 -5.76
N ASN A 159 17.78 -11.97 -5.74
CA ASN A 159 16.62 -12.84 -5.48
C ASN A 159 15.53 -12.81 -6.57
N MET A 160 15.69 -12.05 -7.65
CA MET A 160 14.72 -12.05 -8.76
C MET A 160 14.87 -13.27 -9.68
N ASP A 161 15.92 -14.07 -9.53
CA ASP A 161 16.06 -15.33 -10.26
C ASP A 161 15.22 -16.48 -9.68
N ARG A 162 14.68 -16.30 -8.47
CA ARG A 162 13.89 -17.30 -7.74
C ARG A 162 12.61 -17.71 -8.46
N LYS A 163 12.25 -18.98 -8.31
CA LYS A 163 11.06 -19.57 -8.94
C LYS A 163 9.75 -18.98 -8.42
N ASP A 164 9.66 -18.72 -7.12
CA ASP A 164 8.48 -18.12 -6.50
C ASP A 164 8.27 -16.68 -6.95
N VAL A 165 9.32 -15.86 -7.03
CA VAL A 165 9.25 -14.49 -7.54
C VAL A 165 8.83 -14.46 -9.02
N LYS A 166 9.43 -15.30 -9.87
CA LYS A 166 9.03 -15.41 -11.29
C LYS A 166 7.56 -15.77 -11.45
N MET A 167 7.09 -16.76 -10.70
CA MET A 167 5.68 -17.16 -10.68
C MET A 167 4.76 -16.01 -10.25
N LEU A 168 5.13 -15.24 -9.21
CA LEU A 168 4.34 -14.09 -8.77
C LEU A 168 4.31 -12.97 -9.80
N VAL A 169 5.40 -12.73 -10.51
CA VAL A 169 5.46 -11.75 -11.61
C VAL A 169 4.60 -12.21 -12.79
N GLU A 170 4.67 -13.49 -13.16
CA GLU A 170 3.81 -14.08 -14.20
C GLU A 170 2.33 -13.89 -13.87
N LYS A 171 1.91 -14.16 -12.62
CA LYS A 171 0.52 -13.94 -12.19
C LYS A 171 0.07 -12.46 -12.27
N TRP A 172 0.98 -11.50 -12.14
CA TRP A 172 0.65 -10.09 -12.37
C TRP A 172 0.36 -9.85 -13.85
N TRP A 173 1.21 -10.40 -14.73
CA TRP A 173 1.04 -10.29 -16.18
C TRP A 173 -0.18 -11.04 -16.68
N ASP A 174 -0.59 -12.14 -16.06
CA ASP A 174 -1.83 -12.84 -16.40
C ASP A 174 -3.05 -11.94 -16.23
N VAL A 175 -3.11 -11.17 -15.13
CA VAL A 175 -4.18 -10.18 -14.91
C VAL A 175 -4.03 -9.01 -15.87
N PHE A 176 -2.81 -8.47 -15.99
CA PHE A 176 -2.57 -7.32 -16.85
C PHE A 176 -2.85 -7.63 -18.32
N ASN A 177 -2.58 -8.83 -18.83
CA ASN A 177 -2.80 -9.19 -20.24
C ASN A 177 -4.21 -9.73 -20.50
N ASN A 178 -5.04 -9.88 -19.47
CA ASN A 178 -6.41 -10.33 -19.63
C ASN A 178 -7.28 -9.19 -20.19
N GLU A 179 -7.43 -9.14 -21.51
CA GLU A 179 -8.24 -8.15 -22.25
C GLU A 179 -9.72 -8.12 -21.79
N THR A 180 -10.23 -9.19 -21.14
CA THR A 180 -11.60 -9.19 -20.61
C THR A 180 -11.79 -8.24 -19.41
N LEU A 181 -10.69 -7.86 -18.75
CA LEU A 181 -10.66 -6.91 -17.63
C LEU A 181 -10.42 -5.47 -18.10
N ASP A 182 -10.26 -5.24 -19.40
CA ASP A 182 -10.06 -3.91 -19.94
C ASP A 182 -11.30 -3.04 -19.71
N PHE A 183 -11.04 -1.77 -19.42
CA PHE A 183 -12.09 -0.78 -19.32
C PHE A 183 -12.85 -0.69 -20.65
N LYS A 184 -14.15 -0.97 -20.62
CA LYS A 184 -15.04 -0.75 -21.76
C LYS A 184 -15.79 0.55 -21.53
N ALA A 185 -15.80 1.44 -22.52
CA ALA A 185 -16.53 2.70 -22.43
C ALA A 185 -18.03 2.51 -22.10
N GLU A 186 -18.59 1.36 -22.45
CA GLU A 186 -19.97 0.94 -22.17
C GLU A 186 -20.24 0.69 -20.67
N ASP A 187 -19.20 0.41 -19.88
CA ASP A 187 -19.28 0.21 -18.42
C ASP A 187 -19.26 1.54 -17.64
N SER A 188 -19.18 2.68 -18.34
CA SER A 188 -19.25 4.00 -17.71
C SER A 188 -20.64 4.27 -17.14
N VAL A 189 -20.76 4.25 -15.81
CA VAL A 189 -21.98 4.74 -15.14
C VAL A 189 -22.05 6.26 -15.31
N PRO A 190 -23.15 6.83 -15.82
CA PRO A 190 -23.30 8.28 -15.91
C PRO A 190 -23.17 8.91 -14.51
N LEU A 191 -22.11 9.71 -14.33
CA LEU A 191 -21.73 10.43 -13.10
C LEU A 191 -22.88 11.26 -12.48
N ALA A 192 -23.92 11.56 -13.23
CA ALA A 192 -25.09 12.31 -12.78
C ALA A 192 -25.91 11.59 -11.68
N THR A 193 -25.76 10.28 -11.52
CA THR A 193 -26.67 9.48 -10.67
C THR A 193 -26.14 9.22 -9.25
N GLN A 194 -24.87 9.55 -8.96
CA GLN A 194 -24.22 9.15 -7.71
C GLN A 194 -24.18 10.23 -6.60
N TRP A 195 -24.60 11.47 -6.90
CA TRP A 195 -24.59 12.60 -5.95
C TRP A 195 -25.96 13.01 -5.41
N LEU A 196 -27.01 12.19 -5.57
CA LEU A 196 -28.23 12.34 -4.76
C LEU A 196 -28.01 11.71 -3.38
N MET A 197 -27.10 12.29 -2.59
CA MET A 197 -27.21 12.13 -1.13
C MET A 197 -28.51 12.80 -0.69
N PRO A 198 -29.40 12.12 0.06
CA PRO A 198 -30.57 12.78 0.62
C PRO A 198 -30.09 13.99 1.43
N SER A 199 -30.56 15.19 1.06
CA SER A 199 -30.30 16.40 1.83
C SER A 199 -30.70 16.13 3.27
N VAL A 200 -29.76 16.34 4.20
CA VAL A 200 -30.08 16.45 5.62
C VAL A 200 -30.89 17.74 5.79
N GLN A 201 -32.19 17.66 5.52
CA GLN A 201 -33.19 18.61 5.98
C GLN A 201 -33.91 17.93 7.13
N GLU A 202 -33.43 18.19 8.35
CA GLU A 202 -34.23 18.56 9.51
C GLU A 202 -33.32 18.54 10.73
N HIS A 203 -32.88 19.72 11.15
CA HIS A 203 -32.97 20.21 12.53
C HIS A 203 -32.29 21.58 12.59
N GLU A 204 -33.02 22.62 12.17
CA GLU A 204 -32.73 23.97 12.66
C GLU A 204 -33.05 24.03 14.15
N LYS A 205 -32.07 24.41 14.97
CA LYS A 205 -32.10 25.59 15.85
C LYS A 205 -30.99 25.47 16.91
N LEU A 206 -29.89 26.19 16.70
CA LEU A 206 -29.36 27.08 17.73
C LEU A 206 -28.36 28.06 17.10
N ASN A 207 -28.68 29.35 17.23
CA ASN A 207 -27.87 30.49 16.80
C ASN A 207 -26.48 30.50 17.47
N PHE A 208 -25.43 30.88 16.75
CA PHE A 208 -24.59 32.04 17.09
C PHE A 208 -23.69 32.48 15.93
N ARG A 209 -23.42 33.79 15.95
CA ARG A 209 -22.79 34.69 14.96
C ARG A 209 -21.30 34.45 14.65
N THR A 210 -20.91 34.91 13.44
CA THR A 210 -19.64 35.56 12.97
C THR A 210 -18.35 34.73 13.10
N GLU A 211 -17.40 34.66 12.16
CA GLU A 211 -16.92 35.57 11.11
C GLU A 211 -15.94 34.79 10.18
N ASP A 212 -15.51 35.43 9.10
CA ASP A 212 -14.65 34.97 7.98
C ASP A 212 -13.54 33.94 8.24
N SER A 213 -13.43 32.97 7.32
CA SER A 213 -12.17 32.61 6.63
C SER A 213 -12.46 31.64 5.49
N ALA A 214 -12.17 32.06 4.27
CA ALA A 214 -12.37 31.30 3.04
C ALA A 214 -11.39 30.11 2.94
N THR A 215 -11.88 28.90 3.21
CA THR A 215 -11.19 27.67 2.82
C THR A 215 -11.71 27.24 1.46
N ARG A 216 -10.98 27.58 0.38
CA ARG A 216 -11.18 26.95 -0.93
C ARG A 216 -10.85 25.47 -0.79
N VAL A 217 -11.88 24.63 -0.70
CA VAL A 217 -11.78 23.19 -0.96
C VAL A 217 -11.33 23.05 -2.41
N PHE A 218 -10.10 22.58 -2.63
CA PHE A 218 -9.68 22.13 -3.96
C PHE A 218 -10.44 20.84 -4.27
N SER A 219 -11.65 20.99 -4.83
CA SER A 219 -12.29 19.94 -5.60
C SER A 219 -11.59 19.94 -6.97
N MET A 220 -10.91 18.85 -7.31
CA MET A 220 -10.50 18.66 -8.69
C MET A 220 -11.75 18.60 -9.57
N PRO A 221 -11.82 19.37 -10.67
CA PRO A 221 -12.96 19.33 -11.57
C PRO A 221 -13.16 17.91 -12.12
N SER A 222 -14.41 17.46 -12.23
CA SER A 222 -14.77 16.13 -12.76
C SER A 222 -14.16 15.83 -14.14
N SER A 223 -13.87 16.86 -14.94
CA SER A 223 -13.19 16.73 -16.23
C SER A 223 -11.73 16.27 -16.10
N VAL A 224 -11.04 16.64 -15.02
CA VAL A 224 -9.64 16.25 -14.78
C VAL A 224 -9.55 14.78 -14.40
N VAL A 225 -10.50 14.27 -13.60
CA VAL A 225 -10.55 12.85 -13.22
C VAL A 225 -10.77 11.95 -14.45
N SER A 226 -11.71 12.35 -15.34
CA SER A 226 -11.97 11.64 -16.60
C SER A 226 -10.76 11.62 -17.54
N LEU A 227 -10.05 12.75 -17.66
CA LEU A 227 -8.84 12.85 -18.48
C LEU A 227 -7.69 12.00 -17.93
N VAL A 228 -7.53 11.93 -16.60
CA VAL A 228 -6.52 11.09 -15.95
C VAL A 228 -6.81 9.61 -16.18
N SER A 229 -8.08 9.19 -16.13
CA SER A 229 -8.45 7.80 -16.42
C SER A 229 -8.22 7.40 -17.87
N GLU A 230 -8.57 8.25 -18.84
CA GLU A 230 -8.36 7.95 -20.27
C GLU A 230 -6.86 7.87 -20.62
N HIS A 231 -6.05 8.77 -20.05
CA HIS A 231 -4.62 8.77 -20.27
C HIS A 231 -3.95 7.52 -19.67
N ALA A 232 -4.36 7.11 -18.45
CA ALA A 232 -3.85 5.91 -17.81
C ALA A 232 -4.22 4.63 -18.59
N ILE A 233 -5.43 4.56 -19.15
CA ILE A 233 -5.86 3.44 -20.01
C ILE A 233 -4.97 3.36 -21.26
N THR A 234 -4.72 4.51 -21.89
CA THR A 234 -3.89 4.59 -23.10
C THR A 234 -2.45 4.15 -22.83
N GLU A 235 -1.84 4.60 -21.73
CA GLU A 235 -0.49 4.20 -21.35
C GLU A 235 -0.38 2.71 -21.01
N ALA A 236 -1.40 2.13 -20.36
CA ALA A 236 -1.44 0.69 -20.09
C ALA A 236 -1.51 -0.14 -21.38
N GLN A 237 -2.33 0.28 -22.35
CA GLN A 237 -2.40 -0.37 -23.66
C GLN A 237 -1.07 -0.27 -24.42
N LEU A 238 -0.45 0.91 -24.43
CA LEU A 238 0.87 1.11 -25.04
C LEU A 238 1.96 0.27 -24.37
N LEU A 239 1.91 0.11 -23.03
CA LEU A 239 2.84 -0.75 -22.30
C LEU A 239 2.68 -2.21 -22.72
N ARG A 240 1.44 -2.71 -22.90
CA ARG A 240 1.19 -4.06 -23.42
C ARG A 240 1.76 -4.25 -24.81
N GLU A 241 1.54 -3.30 -25.71
CA GLU A 241 2.05 -3.37 -27.08
C GLU A 241 3.58 -3.42 -27.11
N ARG A 242 4.25 -2.54 -26.35
CA ARG A 242 5.72 -2.54 -26.25
C ARG A 242 6.25 -3.86 -25.72
N LYS A 243 5.61 -4.42 -24.67
CA LYS A 243 6.01 -5.69 -24.07
C LYS A 243 5.76 -6.89 -24.98
N ARG A 244 4.69 -6.89 -25.78
CA ARG A 244 4.43 -7.92 -26.79
C ARG A 244 5.53 -7.95 -27.86
N VAL A 245 5.99 -6.78 -28.31
CA VAL A 245 7.07 -6.65 -29.29
C VAL A 245 8.43 -7.09 -28.73
N GLU A 246 8.71 -6.84 -27.45
CA GLU A 246 9.95 -7.34 -26.79
C GLU A 246 10.01 -8.88 -26.78
N ILE A 247 8.88 -9.56 -26.55
CA ILE A 247 8.82 -11.03 -26.53
C ILE A 247 9.02 -11.63 -27.93
N ASP A 248 8.44 -11.02 -28.98
CA ASP A 248 8.59 -11.48 -30.37
C ASP A 248 10.00 -11.27 -30.96
N THR A 249 10.87 -10.51 -30.27
CA THR A 249 12.21 -10.15 -30.77
C THR A 249 13.37 -10.83 -30.03
N THR A 250 13.09 -11.64 -29.00
CA THR A 250 14.12 -12.47 -28.34
C THR A 250 14.45 -13.71 -29.19
N PRO A 251 15.70 -13.91 -29.64
CA PRO A 251 16.08 -15.10 -30.41
C PRO A 251 16.08 -16.36 -29.54
N ASP A 252 15.59 -17.48 -30.11
CA ASP A 252 15.66 -18.85 -29.57
C ASP A 252 17.09 -19.34 -29.28
#